data_AF-C3X8B5-F1
#
_entry.id   AF-C3X8B5-F1
#
_cell.length_a   1.000
_cell.length_b   1.000
_cell.length_c   1.000
_cell.angle_alpha   90.00
_cell.angle_beta   90.00
_cell.angle_gamma   90.00
#
_symmetry.space_group_name_H-M   'P 1'
#
loop_
_entity.id
_entity.type
_entity.pdbx_description
1 polymer ?
#
loop_
_entity_poly.entity_id
_entity_poly.type
_entity_poly.pdbx_seq_one_letter_code
_entity_poly.pdbx_strand_id
1 'polypeptide(L)'
;MDIVAIYENIYQNNIALRTLLQLIPGGSSVDTALSGTLSLIKEKRRKEFFDELANGNIELTEDIIKNEDFLHCFFITHQAALRTRKTEKIRFLARLLKRSLENETFSNIDDYEEMLNILDELSYREISILLLLDAYEAKYPHAPGENDLQRAYHFWTNFENDASKNFQITELDTFMIRLSRSGCYELFTGIYHEDTRGKGKTTPFFQRIKEIVTLDENS
;
A
#
# COMPACT_ATOMS: atom_id res chain seq x y z
N MET A 1 -6.71 -31.25 7.27
CA MET A 1 -5.30 -30.95 6.94
C MET A 1 -4.98 -29.65 7.64
N ASP A 2 -4.13 -29.73 8.67
CA ASP A 2 -4.02 -28.68 9.67
C ASP A 2 -3.29 -27.47 9.09
N ILE A 3 -3.97 -26.33 9.07
CA ILE A 3 -3.41 -25.07 8.59
C ILE A 3 -2.11 -24.77 9.37
N VAL A 4 -2.07 -25.12 10.66
CA VAL A 4 -0.94 -25.03 11.58
C VAL A 4 0.32 -25.78 11.11
N ALA A 5 0.18 -26.97 10.53
CA ALA A 5 1.32 -27.79 10.10
C ALA A 5 2.02 -27.25 8.84
N ILE A 6 1.33 -26.40 8.06
CA ILE A 6 1.92 -25.72 6.89
C ILE A 6 2.75 -24.51 7.34
N TYR A 7 2.35 -23.82 8.42
CA TYR A 7 3.10 -22.69 9.00
C TYR A 7 4.48 -23.13 9.49
N GLU A 8 4.58 -24.23 10.22
CA GLU A 8 5.87 -24.66 10.74
C GLU A 8 6.89 -24.99 9.64
N ASN A 9 6.47 -25.35 8.42
CA ASN A 9 7.41 -25.76 7.38
C ASN A 9 7.98 -24.56 6.57
N ILE A 10 7.16 -23.55 6.25
CA ILE A 10 7.61 -22.40 5.43
C ILE A 10 8.48 -21.44 6.25
N TYR A 11 8.09 -21.13 7.49
CA TYR A 11 8.83 -20.17 8.32
C TYR A 11 10.05 -20.76 9.03
N GLN A 12 10.20 -22.09 9.12
CA GLN A 12 11.37 -22.70 9.74
C GLN A 12 12.66 -22.54 8.91
N ASN A 13 12.53 -22.36 7.60
CA ASN A 13 13.69 -22.18 6.71
C ASN A 13 14.14 -20.71 6.60
N ASN A 14 13.37 -19.75 7.14
CA ASN A 14 13.70 -18.33 7.12
C ASN A 14 13.87 -17.79 8.55
N ILE A 15 15.13 -17.74 9.00
CA ILE A 15 15.52 -17.31 10.36
C ILE A 15 15.02 -15.90 10.67
N ALA A 16 15.05 -15.01 9.69
CA ALA A 16 14.59 -13.64 9.80
C ALA A 16 13.10 -13.56 10.17
N LEU A 17 12.24 -14.23 9.41
CA LEU A 17 10.80 -14.25 9.68
C LEU A 17 10.47 -14.92 11.01
N ARG A 18 11.21 -15.97 11.38
CA ARG A 18 11.05 -16.64 12.67
C ARG A 18 11.33 -15.71 13.84
N THR A 19 12.37 -14.89 13.76
CA THR A 19 12.69 -13.91 14.81
C THR A 19 11.60 -12.84 14.92
N LEU A 20 11.11 -12.31 13.80
CA LEU A 20 10.00 -11.34 13.81
C LEU A 20 8.71 -11.91 14.41
N LEU A 21 8.39 -13.16 14.10
CA LEU A 21 7.22 -13.84 14.69
C LEU A 21 7.35 -13.96 16.22
N GLN A 22 8.55 -14.24 16.73
CA GLN A 22 8.80 -14.36 18.17
C GLN A 22 8.69 -13.04 18.94
N LEU A 23 8.91 -11.90 18.27
CA LEU A 23 8.81 -10.57 18.88
C LEU A 23 7.36 -10.10 19.09
N ILE A 24 6.38 -10.73 18.44
CA ILE A 24 4.97 -10.38 18.59
C ILE A 24 4.39 -11.16 19.79
N PRO A 25 3.69 -10.49 20.75
CA PRO A 25 2.95 -11.19 21.80
C PRO A 25 1.95 -12.20 21.21
N GLY A 26 2.09 -13.47 21.58
CA GLY A 26 1.29 -14.57 21.03
C GLY A 26 1.79 -15.13 19.68
N GLY A 27 2.99 -14.78 19.23
CA GLY A 27 3.62 -15.36 18.03
C GLY A 27 4.33 -16.71 18.26
N SER A 28 4.61 -17.07 19.51
CA SER A 28 5.15 -18.38 19.92
C SER A 28 4.16 -19.26 20.69
N SER A 29 3.06 -18.67 21.19
CA SER A 29 2.06 -19.35 21.99
C SER A 29 0.80 -19.60 21.16
N VAL A 30 0.72 -20.80 20.57
CA VAL A 30 -0.53 -21.35 20.01
C VAL A 30 -1.57 -21.59 21.11
N ASP A 31 -1.19 -21.57 22.39
CA ASP A 31 -2.09 -21.76 23.50
C ASP A 31 -2.40 -20.45 24.23
N THR A 32 -3.51 -19.80 23.88
CA THR A 32 -4.54 -19.50 24.88
C THR A 32 -5.88 -19.19 24.21
N ALA A 33 -6.88 -19.97 24.61
CA ALA A 33 -8.25 -19.87 24.19
C ALA A 33 -8.86 -18.50 24.52
N LEU A 34 -9.23 -17.74 23.48
CA LEU A 34 -10.37 -16.83 23.49
C LEU A 34 -11.01 -16.79 22.09
N SER A 35 -12.20 -17.38 22.00
CA SER A 35 -13.31 -17.22 21.02
C SER A 35 -13.02 -17.22 19.50
N GLY A 36 -13.66 -18.19 18.83
CA GLY A 36 -13.61 -18.42 17.38
C GLY A 36 -13.91 -17.21 16.49
N THR A 37 -13.46 -17.32 15.23
CA THR A 37 -13.58 -16.33 14.15
C THR A 37 -12.67 -15.10 14.25
N LEU A 38 -12.63 -14.38 15.37
CA LEU A 38 -11.78 -13.17 15.51
C LEU A 38 -10.29 -13.50 15.42
N SER A 39 -9.87 -14.55 16.12
CA SER A 39 -8.50 -15.07 16.07
C SER A 39 -8.16 -15.59 14.66
N LEU A 40 -9.11 -16.26 13.98
CA LEU A 40 -8.92 -16.72 12.60
C LEU A 40 -8.75 -15.57 11.60
N ILE A 41 -9.50 -14.47 11.75
CA ILE A 41 -9.36 -13.29 10.89
C ILE A 41 -7.99 -12.65 11.08
N LYS A 42 -7.56 -12.43 12.32
CA LYS A 42 -6.23 -11.87 12.60
C LYS A 42 -5.13 -12.79 12.09
N GLU A 43 -5.29 -14.09 12.26
CA GLU A 43 -4.29 -15.07 11.80
C GLU A 43 -4.20 -15.12 10.28
N LYS A 44 -5.33 -15.05 9.57
CA LYS A 44 -5.33 -14.92 8.11
C LYS A 44 -4.60 -13.65 7.65
N ARG A 45 -4.80 -12.52 8.33
CA ARG A 45 -4.13 -11.25 7.99
C ARG A 45 -2.64 -11.31 8.29
N ARG A 46 -2.27 -11.88 9.43
CA ARG A 46 -0.88 -12.15 9.81
C ARG A 46 -0.20 -13.01 8.77
N LYS A 47 -0.82 -14.12 8.36
CA LYS A 47 -0.33 -15.01 7.30
C LYS A 47 -0.04 -14.24 6.03
N GLU A 48 -1.01 -13.48 5.54
CA GLU A 48 -0.85 -12.70 4.31
C GLU A 48 0.33 -11.72 4.39
N PHE A 49 0.46 -11.05 5.53
CA PHE A 49 1.54 -10.10 5.77
C PHE A 49 2.91 -10.78 5.73
N PHE A 50 3.08 -11.90 6.45
CA PHE A 50 4.35 -12.61 6.49
C PHE A 50 4.63 -13.41 5.20
N ASP A 51 3.61 -13.90 4.51
CA ASP A 51 3.78 -14.54 3.19
C ASP A 51 4.31 -13.53 2.17
N GLU A 52 3.77 -12.31 2.18
CA GLU A 52 4.27 -11.23 1.30
C GLU A 52 5.68 -10.80 1.69
N LEU A 53 5.99 -10.67 2.99
CA LEU A 53 7.38 -10.41 3.43
C LEU A 53 8.32 -11.54 3.03
N ALA A 54 7.86 -12.79 3.06
CA ALA A 54 8.65 -13.95 2.65
C ALA A 54 8.91 -14.00 1.14
N ASN A 55 8.16 -13.24 0.34
CA ASN A 55 8.35 -13.19 -1.10
C ASN A 55 9.64 -12.41 -1.42
N GLY A 56 10.66 -13.10 -1.94
CA GLY A 56 12.00 -12.55 -2.22
C GLY A 56 13.01 -12.74 -1.08
N ASN A 57 14.21 -12.17 -1.23
CA ASN A 57 15.29 -12.32 -0.25
C ASN A 57 15.28 -11.14 0.74
N ILE A 58 14.64 -11.31 1.90
CA ILE A 58 14.85 -10.40 3.03
C ILE A 58 16.01 -10.92 3.89
N GLU A 59 17.08 -10.14 4.00
CA GLU A 59 18.16 -10.38 4.95
C GLU A 59 17.93 -9.55 6.23
N LEU A 60 17.46 -10.18 7.30
CA LEU A 60 17.48 -9.56 8.63
C LEU A 60 18.77 -9.96 9.34
N THR A 61 19.72 -9.04 9.39
CA THR A 61 20.91 -9.18 10.23
C THR A 61 20.55 -8.96 11.70
N GLU A 62 21.41 -9.44 12.61
CA GLU A 62 21.23 -9.23 14.04
C GLU A 62 21.20 -7.73 14.42
N ASP A 63 21.94 -6.91 13.70
CA ASP A 63 21.98 -5.46 13.87
C ASP A 63 20.65 -4.80 13.49
N ILE A 64 20.01 -5.25 12.41
CA ILE A 64 18.68 -4.76 12.00
C ILE A 64 17.62 -5.14 13.05
N ILE A 65 17.66 -6.37 13.56
CA ILE A 65 16.66 -6.84 14.55
C ILE A 65 16.77 -6.09 15.88
N LYS A 66 17.95 -5.58 16.22
CA LYS A 66 18.19 -4.76 17.42
C LYS A 66 17.97 -3.26 17.17
N ASN A 67 17.76 -2.85 15.93
CA ASN A 67 17.54 -1.45 15.58
C ASN A 67 16.13 -1.01 16.04
N GLU A 68 16.07 0.04 16.86
CA GLU A 68 14.82 0.55 17.43
C GLU A 68 13.86 1.08 16.35
N ASP A 69 14.38 1.80 15.36
CA ASP A 69 13.61 2.39 14.27
C ASP A 69 12.98 1.32 13.39
N PHE A 70 13.73 0.25 13.10
CA PHE A 70 13.22 -0.94 12.42
C PHE A 70 12.09 -1.60 13.21
N LEU A 71 12.30 -1.86 14.50
CA LEU A 71 11.30 -2.51 15.35
C LEU A 71 10.03 -1.66 15.43
N HIS A 72 10.17 -0.34 15.59
CA HIS A 72 9.06 0.60 15.56
C HIS A 72 8.28 0.49 14.25
N CYS A 73 8.95 0.65 13.11
CA CYS A 73 8.35 0.52 11.77
C CYS A 73 7.64 -0.83 11.58
N PHE A 74 8.28 -1.93 11.99
CA PHE A 74 7.69 -3.26 11.97
C PHE A 74 6.39 -3.32 12.77
N PHE A 75 6.39 -2.83 14.02
CA PHE A 75 5.22 -2.92 14.89
C PHE A 75 4.05 -2.08 14.37
N ILE A 76 4.28 -0.84 13.95
CA ILE A 76 3.22 0.04 13.44
C ILE A 76 2.62 -0.52 12.13
N THR A 77 3.46 -1.04 11.24
CA THR A 77 3.00 -1.59 9.95
C THR A 77 2.29 -2.92 10.12
N HIS A 78 2.82 -3.82 10.96
CA HIS A 78 2.13 -5.06 11.30
C HIS A 78 0.77 -4.78 11.96
N GLN A 79 0.67 -3.77 12.84
CA GLN A 79 -0.59 -3.39 13.44
C GLN A 79 -1.60 -2.85 12.41
N ALA A 80 -1.16 -2.03 11.46
CA ALA A 80 -1.99 -1.55 10.34
C ALA A 80 -2.49 -2.74 9.48
N ALA A 81 -1.62 -3.71 9.20
CA ALA A 81 -1.97 -4.91 8.45
C ALA A 81 -3.03 -5.76 9.17
N LEU A 82 -2.90 -5.96 10.48
CA LEU A 82 -3.87 -6.70 11.28
C LEU A 82 -5.24 -5.99 11.38
N ARG A 83 -5.31 -4.67 11.25
CA ARG A 83 -6.57 -3.89 11.22
C ARG A 83 -7.23 -3.91 9.84
N THR A 84 -6.43 -4.04 8.79
CA THR A 84 -6.87 -4.00 7.39
C THR A 84 -7.68 -5.24 6.98
N ARG A 85 -8.83 -5.03 6.32
CA ARG A 85 -9.67 -6.13 5.79
C ARG A 85 -9.24 -6.62 4.41
N LYS A 86 -8.68 -5.75 3.58
CA LYS A 86 -8.34 -6.03 2.18
C LYS A 86 -6.96 -6.68 2.08
N THR A 87 -6.92 -7.89 1.53
CA THR A 87 -5.69 -8.68 1.35
C THR A 87 -4.64 -7.91 0.56
N GLU A 88 -5.05 -7.22 -0.51
CA GLU A 88 -4.17 -6.43 -1.36
C GLU A 88 -3.48 -5.30 -0.56
N LYS A 89 -4.23 -4.62 0.31
CA LYS A 89 -3.67 -3.60 1.21
C LYS A 89 -2.70 -4.19 2.23
N ILE A 90 -2.95 -5.40 2.72
CA ILE A 90 -2.02 -6.08 3.64
C ILE A 90 -0.69 -6.32 2.93
N ARG A 91 -0.72 -6.72 1.66
CA ARG A 91 0.48 -6.88 0.85
C ARG A 91 1.20 -5.56 0.62
N PHE A 92 0.48 -4.47 0.33
CA PHE A 92 1.08 -3.14 0.20
C PHE A 92 1.83 -2.71 1.47
N LEU A 93 1.26 -2.98 2.65
CA LEU A 93 1.90 -2.70 3.93
C LEU A 93 3.16 -3.55 4.16
N ALA A 94 3.12 -4.84 3.82
CA ALA A 94 4.30 -5.71 3.87
C ALA A 94 5.42 -5.22 2.92
N ARG A 95 5.06 -4.81 1.69
CA ARG A 95 6.00 -4.25 0.71
C ARG A 95 6.63 -2.94 1.15
N LEU A 96 5.88 -2.06 1.82
CA LEU A 96 6.44 -0.85 2.41
C LEU A 96 7.56 -1.19 3.40
N LEU A 97 7.32 -2.11 4.33
CA LEU A 97 8.33 -2.55 5.29
C LEU A 97 9.52 -3.26 4.63
N LYS A 98 9.25 -4.09 3.62
CA LYS A 98 10.31 -4.76 2.86
C LYS A 98 11.22 -3.76 2.16
N ARG A 99 10.64 -2.74 1.54
CA ARG A 99 11.39 -1.73 0.80
C ARG A 99 12.26 -0.86 1.71
N SER A 100 11.79 -0.55 2.92
CA SER A 100 12.61 0.19 3.88
C SER A 100 13.82 -0.61 4.37
N LEU A 101 13.72 -1.95 4.38
CA LEU A 101 14.85 -2.85 4.63
C LEU A 101 15.90 -2.81 3.50
N GLU A 102 15.47 -2.82 2.24
CA GLU A 102 16.38 -2.85 1.09
C GLU A 102 17.15 -1.53 0.87
N ASN A 103 16.54 -0.40 1.24
CA ASN A 103 17.05 0.94 0.93
C ASN A 103 17.72 1.64 2.13
N GLU A 104 18.02 0.93 3.22
CA GLU A 104 18.53 1.52 4.49
C GLU A 104 17.70 2.73 4.99
N THR A 105 16.40 2.75 4.66
CA THR A 105 15.55 3.95 4.77
C THR A 105 15.09 4.24 6.19
N PHE A 106 15.41 3.37 7.15
CA PHE A 106 15.13 3.64 8.57
C PHE A 106 15.85 4.88 9.10
N SER A 107 16.79 5.45 8.34
CA SER A 107 17.39 6.76 8.61
C SER A 107 16.40 7.94 8.54
N ASN A 108 15.21 7.78 7.94
CA ASN A 108 14.15 8.78 7.95
C ASN A 108 12.80 8.15 8.30
N ILE A 109 12.54 8.02 9.60
CA ILE A 109 11.31 7.43 10.17
C ILE A 109 10.08 8.26 9.79
N ASP A 110 10.19 9.59 9.77
CA ASP A 110 9.07 10.48 9.48
C ASP A 110 8.51 10.21 8.07
N ASP A 111 9.40 10.06 7.08
CA ASP A 111 9.03 9.69 5.71
C ASP A 111 8.33 8.32 5.65
N TYR A 112 8.80 7.36 6.44
CA TYR A 112 8.20 6.03 6.51
C TYR A 112 6.77 6.11 7.09
N GLU A 113 6.61 6.82 8.20
CA GLU A 113 5.32 7.00 8.84
C GLU A 113 4.33 7.74 7.94
N GLU A 114 4.78 8.76 7.21
CA GLU A 114 3.95 9.47 6.24
C GLU A 114 3.43 8.52 5.15
N MET A 115 4.32 7.71 4.55
CA MET A 115 3.91 6.70 3.55
C MET A 115 2.97 5.65 4.14
N LEU A 116 3.24 5.17 5.36
CA LEU A 116 2.38 4.21 6.07
C LEU A 116 0.99 4.80 6.31
N ASN A 117 0.91 6.04 6.78
CA ASN A 117 -0.34 6.73 7.08
C ASN A 117 -1.19 6.90 5.82
N ILE A 118 -0.57 7.29 4.70
CA ILE A 118 -1.28 7.39 3.42
C ILE A 118 -1.76 6.02 2.94
N LEU A 119 -0.93 4.98 3.01
CA LEU A 119 -1.35 3.62 2.64
C LEU A 119 -2.48 3.10 3.54
N ASP A 120 -2.48 3.42 4.84
CA ASP A 120 -3.55 3.00 5.76
C ASP A 120 -4.84 3.80 5.52
N GLU A 121 -4.76 5.10 5.26
CA GLU A 121 -5.90 5.99 5.02
C GLU A 121 -6.61 5.70 3.69
N LEU A 122 -5.84 5.52 2.61
CA LEU A 122 -6.41 5.32 1.27
C LEU A 122 -7.12 3.97 1.19
N SER A 123 -8.35 3.99 0.70
CA SER A 123 -9.06 2.75 0.39
C SER A 123 -8.39 2.05 -0.81
N TYR A 124 -8.56 0.72 -0.90
CA TYR A 124 -8.10 -0.02 -2.08
C TYR A 124 -8.67 0.56 -3.39
N ARG A 125 -9.89 1.07 -3.34
CA ARG A 125 -10.55 1.70 -4.48
C ARG A 125 -9.86 3.01 -4.88
N GLU A 126 -9.51 3.85 -3.92
CA GLU A 126 -8.78 5.10 -4.18
C GLU A 126 -7.39 4.85 -4.77
N ILE A 127 -6.65 3.87 -4.24
CA ILE A 127 -5.38 3.44 -4.82
C ILE A 127 -5.59 2.97 -6.26
N SER A 128 -6.65 2.19 -6.53
CA SER A 128 -6.96 1.71 -7.87
C SER A 128 -7.34 2.84 -8.84
N ILE A 129 -8.03 3.89 -8.37
CA ILE A 129 -8.34 5.08 -9.18
C ILE A 129 -7.05 5.83 -9.53
N LEU A 130 -6.15 6.04 -8.56
CA LEU A 130 -4.87 6.71 -8.79
C LEU A 130 -4.01 5.93 -9.79
N LEU A 131 -3.96 4.60 -9.68
CA LEU A 131 -3.26 3.73 -10.64
C LEU A 131 -3.87 3.83 -12.04
N LEU A 132 -5.20 3.86 -12.15
CA LEU A 132 -5.87 4.03 -13.43
C LEU A 132 -5.56 5.40 -14.04
N LEU A 133 -5.61 6.47 -13.24
CA LEU A 133 -5.28 7.82 -13.70
C LEU A 133 -3.83 7.90 -14.19
N ASP A 134 -2.88 7.36 -13.42
CA ASP A 134 -1.47 7.30 -13.80
C ASP A 134 -1.23 6.52 -15.11
N ALA A 135 -1.95 5.40 -15.32
CA ALA A 135 -1.87 4.66 -16.57
C ALA A 135 -2.36 5.50 -17.78
N TYR A 136 -3.42 6.30 -17.59
CA TYR A 136 -3.90 7.25 -18.58
C TYR A 136 -2.87 8.37 -18.81
N GLU A 137 -2.31 8.92 -17.74
CA GLU A 137 -1.27 9.94 -17.79
C GLU A 137 -0.04 9.47 -18.57
N ALA A 138 0.37 8.21 -18.41
CA ALA A 138 1.49 7.61 -19.14
C ALA A 138 1.15 7.35 -20.62
N LYS A 139 -0.10 6.95 -20.92
CA LYS A 139 -0.57 6.69 -22.29
C LYS A 139 -0.72 7.97 -23.13
N TYR A 140 -0.99 9.10 -22.48
CA TYR A 140 -1.18 10.41 -23.11
C TYR A 140 -0.10 11.39 -22.62
N PRO A 141 1.15 11.28 -23.12
CA PRO A 141 2.22 12.22 -22.77
C PRO A 141 1.93 13.63 -23.32
N HIS A 142 2.54 14.65 -22.72
CA HIS A 142 2.37 16.05 -23.15
C HIS A 142 2.81 16.25 -24.61
N ALA A 143 1.97 16.95 -25.37
CA ALA A 143 2.36 17.54 -26.63
C ALA A 143 3.23 18.81 -26.40
N PRO A 144 4.06 19.22 -27.38
CA PRO A 144 4.85 20.45 -27.25
C PRO A 144 3.98 21.69 -26.97
N GLY A 145 4.24 22.38 -25.85
CA GLY A 145 3.52 23.59 -25.45
C GLY A 145 2.17 23.35 -24.75
N GLU A 146 1.81 22.09 -24.53
CA GLU A 146 0.59 21.70 -23.83
C GLU A 146 0.74 21.78 -22.30
N ASN A 147 -0.29 22.27 -21.60
CA ASN A 147 -0.36 22.22 -20.14
C ASN A 147 -1.13 20.99 -19.63
N ASP A 148 -1.02 20.72 -18.31
CA ASP A 148 -1.64 19.52 -17.72
C ASP A 148 -3.16 19.43 -17.91
N LEU A 149 -3.88 20.56 -17.88
CA LEU A 149 -5.32 20.59 -18.08
C LEU A 149 -5.69 20.27 -19.54
N GLN A 150 -4.95 20.85 -20.50
CA GLN A 150 -5.10 20.54 -21.92
C GLN A 150 -4.88 19.05 -22.18
N ARG A 151 -3.80 18.50 -21.64
CA ARG A 151 -3.49 17.07 -21.71
C ARG A 151 -4.60 16.22 -21.13
N ALA A 152 -5.15 16.59 -19.97
CA ALA A 152 -6.23 15.85 -19.34
C ALA A 152 -7.49 15.79 -20.21
N TYR A 153 -7.81 16.82 -21.00
CA TYR A 153 -8.96 16.77 -21.92
C TYR A 153 -8.86 15.66 -22.97
N HIS A 154 -7.66 15.17 -23.29
CA HIS A 154 -7.50 14.06 -24.24
C HIS A 154 -8.02 12.73 -23.71
N PHE A 155 -8.08 12.54 -22.39
CA PHE A 155 -8.40 11.24 -21.81
C PHE A 155 -9.43 11.25 -20.69
N TRP A 156 -9.73 12.41 -20.09
CA TRP A 156 -10.51 12.47 -18.84
C TRP A 156 -11.86 11.77 -18.93
N THR A 157 -12.61 11.97 -20.02
CA THR A 157 -13.90 11.30 -20.21
C THR A 157 -13.77 9.78 -20.27
N ASN A 158 -12.70 9.26 -20.88
CA ASN A 158 -12.45 7.80 -20.92
C ASN A 158 -12.02 7.29 -19.54
N PHE A 159 -11.14 8.03 -18.86
CA PHE A 159 -10.76 7.75 -17.49
C PHE A 159 -11.97 7.70 -16.55
N GLU A 160 -12.87 8.68 -16.62
CA GLU A 160 -14.08 8.75 -15.80
C GLU A 160 -15.01 7.56 -16.07
N ASN A 161 -15.25 7.25 -17.35
CA ASN A 161 -16.05 6.10 -17.75
C ASN A 161 -15.46 4.77 -17.24
N ASP A 162 -14.15 4.59 -17.37
CA ASP A 162 -13.47 3.39 -16.91
C ASP A 162 -13.45 3.31 -15.37
N ALA A 163 -13.23 4.42 -14.67
CA ALA A 163 -13.27 4.48 -13.22
C ALA A 163 -14.67 4.12 -12.69
N SER A 164 -15.72 4.71 -13.27
CA SER A 164 -17.10 4.40 -12.93
C SER A 164 -17.45 2.93 -13.19
N LYS A 165 -17.05 2.39 -14.33
CA LYS A 165 -17.32 1.00 -14.71
C LYS A 165 -16.54 -0.01 -13.86
N ASN A 166 -15.23 0.18 -13.70
CA ASN A 166 -14.35 -0.78 -13.04
C ASN A 166 -14.52 -0.78 -11.52
N PHE A 167 -14.83 0.38 -10.94
CA PHE A 167 -14.87 0.55 -9.48
C PHE A 167 -16.27 0.80 -8.92
N GLN A 168 -17.30 0.80 -9.77
CA GLN A 168 -18.70 1.04 -9.42
C GLN A 168 -18.87 2.38 -8.67
N ILE A 169 -18.29 3.44 -9.24
CA ILE A 169 -18.30 4.78 -8.67
C ILE A 169 -19.31 5.64 -9.43
N THR A 170 -20.24 6.23 -8.69
CA THR A 170 -21.25 7.16 -9.22
C THR A 170 -20.83 8.62 -9.08
N GLU A 171 -19.92 8.93 -8.14
CA GLU A 171 -19.48 10.29 -7.82
C GLU A 171 -17.95 10.37 -7.82
N LEU A 172 -17.34 10.34 -9.01
CA LEU A 172 -15.87 10.37 -9.14
C LEU A 172 -15.27 11.64 -8.53
N ASP A 173 -15.92 12.79 -8.70
CA ASP A 173 -15.49 14.07 -8.16
C ASP A 173 -15.29 14.04 -6.63
N THR A 174 -16.19 13.36 -5.90
CA THR A 174 -16.08 13.19 -4.44
C THR A 174 -14.80 12.41 -4.07
N PHE A 175 -14.48 11.38 -4.85
CA PHE A 175 -13.21 10.64 -4.69
C PHE A 175 -12.01 11.52 -5.00
N MET A 176 -12.04 12.30 -6.10
CA MET A 176 -10.93 13.17 -6.48
C MET A 176 -10.66 14.27 -5.44
N ILE A 177 -11.71 14.86 -4.84
CA ILE A 177 -11.60 15.83 -3.74
C ILE A 177 -10.97 15.21 -2.50
N ARG A 178 -11.33 13.96 -2.17
CA ARG A 178 -10.71 13.27 -1.03
C ARG A 178 -9.24 12.94 -1.34
N LEU A 179 -8.97 12.43 -2.53
CA LEU A 179 -7.62 12.13 -3.01
C LEU A 179 -6.71 13.37 -2.98
N SER A 180 -7.24 14.56 -3.27
CA SER A 180 -6.44 15.79 -3.22
C SER A 180 -5.92 16.12 -1.82
N ARG A 181 -6.58 15.63 -0.76
CA ARG A 181 -6.15 15.82 0.63
C ARG A 181 -5.07 14.82 1.07
N SER A 182 -4.87 13.75 0.32
CA SER A 182 -3.85 12.72 0.59
C SER A 182 -2.47 13.08 0.07
N GLY A 183 -2.33 14.18 -0.68
CA GLY A 183 -1.08 14.53 -1.36
C GLY A 183 -0.74 13.64 -2.57
N CYS A 184 -1.50 12.57 -2.84
CA CYS A 184 -1.31 11.70 -4.02
C CYS A 184 -1.93 12.26 -5.31
N TYR A 185 -2.73 13.31 -5.20
CA TYR A 185 -3.46 13.91 -6.32
C TYR A 185 -3.47 15.43 -6.20
N GLU A 186 -3.31 16.13 -7.32
CA GLU A 186 -3.32 17.58 -7.40
C GLU A 186 -4.43 18.04 -8.35
N LEU A 187 -5.40 18.79 -7.82
CA LEU A 187 -6.45 19.41 -8.63
C LEU A 187 -5.88 20.54 -9.49
N PHE A 188 -6.33 20.63 -10.74
CA PHE A 188 -6.02 21.81 -11.55
C PHE A 188 -6.73 23.03 -10.99
N THR A 189 -5.97 24.09 -10.72
CA THR A 189 -6.48 25.36 -10.20
C THR A 189 -6.36 26.45 -11.28
N GLY A 190 -7.34 27.36 -11.37
CA GLY A 190 -7.35 28.44 -12.36
C GLY A 190 -8.67 29.21 -12.43
N ILE A 191 -8.67 30.36 -13.13
CA ILE A 191 -9.81 31.30 -13.23
C ILE A 191 -11.08 30.63 -13.79
N TYR A 192 -10.93 29.54 -14.55
CA TYR A 192 -12.02 28.75 -15.12
C TYR A 192 -12.45 27.61 -14.19
N HIS A 193 -12.75 27.91 -12.92
CA HIS A 193 -13.13 26.91 -11.90
C HIS A 193 -14.32 26.02 -12.31
N GLU A 194 -15.18 26.45 -13.23
CA GLU A 194 -16.32 25.66 -13.74
C GLU A 194 -15.90 24.55 -14.72
N ASP A 195 -14.75 24.70 -15.41
CA ASP A 195 -14.29 23.80 -16.48
C ASP A 195 -13.43 22.63 -15.97
N THR A 196 -12.87 22.76 -14.76
CA THR A 196 -11.99 21.72 -14.22
C THR A 196 -12.78 20.53 -13.71
N ARG A 197 -14.00 20.66 -13.15
CA ARG A 197 -14.87 19.55 -12.69
C ARG A 197 -14.09 18.39 -12.05
N GLY A 198 -13.30 18.68 -11.02
CA GLY A 198 -12.53 17.65 -10.31
C GLY A 198 -11.30 17.12 -11.03
N LYS A 199 -10.95 17.61 -12.24
CA LYS A 199 -9.73 17.27 -12.99
C LYS A 199 -8.45 17.67 -12.26
N GLY A 200 -7.40 16.90 -12.53
CA GLY A 200 -6.13 17.01 -11.87
C GLY A 200 -5.18 15.93 -12.36
N LYS A 201 -4.06 15.79 -11.65
CA LYS A 201 -3.01 14.85 -11.98
C LYS A 201 -2.47 14.11 -10.76
N THR A 202 -1.85 12.96 -10.99
CA THR A 202 -1.07 12.28 -9.93
C THR A 202 0.19 13.08 -9.57
N THR A 203 0.65 12.92 -8.33
CA THR A 203 1.79 13.69 -7.80
C THR A 203 3.07 12.85 -7.73
N PRO A 204 4.24 13.48 -7.54
CA PRO A 204 5.48 12.75 -7.23
C PRO A 204 5.36 11.87 -5.97
N PHE A 205 4.57 12.29 -4.98
CA PHE A 205 4.31 11.48 -3.79
C PHE A 205 3.56 10.19 -4.17
N PHE A 206 2.57 10.27 -5.06
CA PHE A 206 1.91 9.07 -5.57
C PHE A 206 2.88 8.13 -6.30
N GLN A 207 3.90 8.63 -7.00
CA GLN A 207 4.87 7.75 -7.65
C GLN A 207 5.65 6.89 -6.64
N ARG A 208 5.97 7.42 -5.46
CA ARG A 208 6.54 6.62 -4.34
C ARG A 208 5.58 5.53 -3.87
N ILE A 209 4.29 5.86 -3.74
CA ILE A 209 3.24 4.91 -3.36
C ILE A 209 3.04 3.84 -4.44
N LYS A 210 3.02 4.24 -5.72
CA LYS A 210 2.86 3.38 -6.89
C LYS A 210 3.90 2.26 -6.89
N GLU A 211 5.16 2.61 -6.67
CA GLU A 211 6.25 1.63 -6.56
C GLU A 211 6.01 0.59 -5.45
N ILE A 212 5.24 0.88 -4.40
CA ILE A 212 4.88 -0.11 -3.37
C ILE A 212 3.72 -0.99 -3.83
N VAL A 213 2.72 -0.40 -4.50
CA VAL A 213 1.46 -1.09 -4.82
C VAL A 213 1.46 -1.86 -6.14
N THR A 214 2.42 -1.60 -7.06
CA THR A 214 2.50 -2.28 -8.37
C THR A 214 3.54 -3.40 -8.47
N LEU A 215 4.36 -3.62 -7.45
CA LEU A 215 5.35 -4.71 -7.44
C LEU A 215 4.65 -6.06 -7.29
N ASP A 216 4.06 -6.60 -8.37
CA ASP A 216 3.67 -8.02 -8.50
C ASP A 216 3.10 -8.45 -9.88
N GLU A 217 3.63 -7.95 -11.00
CA GLU A 217 3.34 -8.56 -12.32
C GLU A 217 4.50 -9.36 -12.92
N ASN A 218 5.66 -9.43 -12.26
CA ASN A 218 6.80 -10.23 -12.74
C ASN A 218 7.54 -10.91 -11.56
N SER A 219 6.98 -12.00 -11.05
CA SER A 219 7.71 -13.01 -10.27
C SER A 219 7.16 -14.40 -10.61
#